data_AF-A0A971IBM8-F1
#
_entry.id   AF-A0A971IBM8-F1
#
_cell.length_a   1.000
_cell.length_b   1.000
_cell.length_c   1.000
_cell.angle_alpha   90.00
_cell.angle_beta   90.00
_cell.angle_gamma   90.00
#
_symmetry.space_group_name_H-M   'P 1'
#
loop_
_entity.id
_entity.type
_entity.pdbx_description
1 polymer ?
#
loop_
_entity_poly.entity_id
_entity_poly.type
_entity_poly.pdbx_seq_one_letter_code
_entity_poly.pdbx_strand_id
1 'polypeptide(L)'
;MKRILILGLVMLFLAVGATVMAGRTFQAQLVQLEAEVSKDPRLEVVNTSLNKGLFSSSGSLTVAMYLENKQRLVIESPWQATHFPGWVDYTGQLLLSLDLESQEAINLLEVVGVQAPQYQGTAGWKKATFQMHLEPFVFNNGSTSLEVSAVNLTGSYSYVGEQIGQLAINKLVFTEHNDAATTFDLSDLTLSWNQISDYPWVQGTADLKVARIYVSNQQQNIELTQPSWSQELVLNQQTFDYLASLDLGEIKSQGSPMGSAKLTLKTENFNGQALADLMDVVATNTRLEDAEAEDLARIQNALNSLLGGSPAIVLQEFNIDLKMPFILEQKTTGKLSFDGRNLPLNYLQQVESGRLDSNDLINRTRLELNFSQLDPGILMMLGISTAVLNPDQAEQKLVFEAGELRLNGNHLPF
;
A
#
# COMPACT_ATOMS: atom_id res chain seq x y z
N MET A 1 2.59 17.67 0.12
CA MET A 1 4.06 17.45 0.14
C MET A 1 4.53 16.29 1.04
N LYS A 2 4.11 16.16 2.31
CA LYS A 2 4.72 15.19 3.27
C LYS A 2 4.55 13.68 2.96
N ARG A 3 3.54 13.23 2.20
CA ARG A 3 3.28 11.79 1.91
C ARG A 3 3.99 11.24 0.66
N ILE A 4 4.40 12.10 -0.27
CA ILE A 4 4.97 11.70 -1.57
C ILE A 4 6.46 11.38 -1.46
N LEU A 5 7.16 12.02 -0.51
CA LEU A 5 8.59 11.86 -0.30
C LEU A 5 8.97 10.45 0.19
N ILE A 6 8.10 9.82 0.99
CA ILE A 6 8.29 8.45 1.52
C ILE A 6 8.04 7.38 0.44
N LEU A 7 7.00 7.56 -0.38
CA LEU A 7 6.74 6.70 -1.55
C LEU A 7 7.87 6.80 -2.58
N GLY A 8 8.40 8.01 -2.80
CA GLY A 8 9.59 8.22 -3.63
C GLY A 8 10.83 7.50 -3.08
N LEU A 9 11.01 7.48 -1.75
CA LEU A 9 12.14 6.80 -1.08
C LEU A 9 12.02 5.27 -1.11
N VAL A 10 10.82 4.69 -1.07
CA VAL A 10 10.62 3.24 -1.21
C VAL A 10 10.79 2.80 -2.67
N MET A 11 10.29 3.59 -3.62
CA MET A 11 10.57 3.40 -5.07
C MET A 11 12.06 3.52 -5.40
N LEU A 12 12.78 4.43 -4.74
CA LEU A 12 14.24 4.60 -4.81
C LEU A 12 14.98 3.29 -4.52
N PHE A 13 14.62 2.61 -3.43
CA PHE A 13 15.28 1.38 -3.01
C PHE A 13 15.00 0.21 -3.96
N LEU A 14 13.78 0.11 -4.47
CA LEU A 14 13.39 -0.92 -5.43
C LEU A 14 14.04 -0.71 -6.80
N ALA A 15 14.13 0.54 -7.28
CA ALA A 15 14.77 0.88 -8.55
C ALA A 15 16.28 0.61 -8.52
N VAL A 16 16.96 0.92 -7.41
CA VAL A 16 18.41 0.72 -7.27
C VAL A 16 18.75 -0.77 -7.12
N GLY A 17 17.99 -1.54 -6.35
CA GLY A 17 18.17 -2.99 -6.22
C GLY A 17 18.02 -3.76 -7.55
N ALA A 18 17.17 -3.27 -8.46
CA ALA A 18 16.99 -3.85 -9.79
C ALA A 18 18.16 -3.58 -10.75
N THR A 19 18.95 -2.52 -10.52
CA THR A 19 20.03 -2.07 -11.42
C THR A 19 21.37 -2.80 -11.27
N VAL A 20 21.46 -3.89 -10.50
CA VAL A 20 22.76 -4.57 -10.30
C VAL A 20 22.76 -6.08 -10.54
N MET A 21 21.94 -6.54 -11.47
CA MET A 21 22.07 -7.89 -12.03
C MET A 21 23.05 -7.90 -13.22
N ALA A 22 24.05 -8.79 -13.19
CA ALA A 22 25.34 -8.58 -13.86
C ALA A 22 25.48 -8.93 -15.36
N GLY A 23 26.62 -8.47 -15.93
CA GLY A 23 27.49 -9.24 -16.83
C GLY A 23 26.86 -9.90 -18.06
N ARG A 24 26.81 -9.18 -19.19
CA ARG A 24 26.15 -9.51 -20.49
C ARG A 24 24.62 -9.43 -20.51
N THR A 25 23.91 -9.74 -19.43
CA THR A 25 22.43 -9.58 -19.34
C THR A 25 22.00 -8.22 -18.79
N PHE A 26 22.91 -7.47 -18.18
CA PHE A 26 22.61 -6.18 -17.55
C PHE A 26 21.89 -5.19 -18.46
N GLN A 27 22.29 -5.07 -19.73
CA GLN A 27 21.64 -4.14 -20.66
C GLN A 27 20.22 -4.59 -21.04
N ALA A 28 19.99 -5.89 -21.19
CA ALA A 28 18.64 -6.42 -21.44
C ALA A 28 17.73 -6.23 -20.22
N GLN A 29 18.27 -6.39 -19.01
CA GLN A 29 17.55 -6.17 -17.75
C GLN A 29 17.33 -4.68 -17.46
N LEU A 30 18.26 -3.80 -17.85
CA LEU A 30 18.12 -2.35 -17.72
C LEU A 30 17.09 -1.82 -18.73
N VAL A 31 17.08 -2.36 -19.95
CA VAL A 31 16.00 -2.12 -20.94
C VAL A 31 14.66 -2.69 -20.43
N GLN A 32 14.66 -3.85 -19.78
CA GLN A 32 13.45 -4.40 -19.17
C GLN A 32 12.98 -3.55 -17.99
N LEU A 33 13.89 -3.03 -17.16
CA LEU A 33 13.58 -2.08 -16.09
C LEU A 33 13.03 -0.77 -16.65
N GLU A 34 13.64 -0.21 -17.69
CA GLU A 34 13.10 0.94 -18.42
C GLU A 34 11.69 0.65 -18.95
N ALA A 35 11.47 -0.54 -19.52
CA ALA A 35 10.17 -0.99 -20.02
C ALA A 35 9.13 -1.19 -18.90
N GLU A 36 9.54 -1.63 -17.70
CA GLU A 36 8.64 -1.75 -16.55
C GLU A 36 8.36 -0.38 -15.89
N VAL A 37 9.38 0.47 -15.73
CA VAL A 37 9.23 1.83 -15.19
C VAL A 37 8.34 2.68 -16.09
N SER A 38 8.48 2.56 -17.42
CA SER A 38 7.64 3.28 -18.38
C SER A 38 6.17 2.82 -18.41
N LYS A 39 5.81 1.73 -17.72
CA LYS A 39 4.41 1.38 -17.47
C LYS A 39 3.77 2.23 -16.39
N ASP A 40 4.53 2.86 -15.50
CA ASP A 40 3.99 3.80 -14.51
C ASP A 40 3.99 5.22 -15.10
N PRO A 41 2.82 5.84 -15.37
CA PRO A 41 2.73 7.15 -15.99
C PRO A 41 3.32 8.29 -15.14
N ARG A 42 3.68 8.03 -13.88
CA ARG A 42 4.27 9.02 -12.96
C ARG A 42 5.79 9.03 -13.00
N LEU A 43 6.40 8.04 -13.63
CA LEU A 43 7.85 7.85 -13.70
C LEU A 43 8.35 8.01 -15.12
N GLU A 44 9.53 8.58 -15.26
CA GLU A 44 10.23 8.68 -16.53
C GLU A 44 11.69 8.36 -16.31
N VAL A 45 12.23 7.41 -17.07
CA VAL A 45 13.68 7.22 -17.14
C VAL A 45 14.24 8.32 -18.04
N VAL A 46 14.90 9.30 -17.42
CA VAL A 46 15.41 10.50 -18.11
C VAL A 46 16.73 10.18 -18.82
N ASN A 47 17.59 9.42 -18.16
CA ASN A 47 18.91 9.11 -18.69
C ASN A 47 19.44 7.81 -18.10
N THR A 48 20.14 7.04 -18.94
CA THR A 48 20.87 5.86 -18.55
C THR A 48 22.25 5.88 -19.19
N SER A 49 23.28 5.84 -18.34
CA SER A 49 24.67 5.77 -18.78
C SER A 49 25.30 4.46 -18.32
N LEU A 50 26.10 3.85 -19.20
CA LEU A 50 26.74 2.56 -18.92
C LEU A 50 28.12 2.48 -19.58
N ASN A 51 29.15 2.45 -18.74
CA ASN A 51 30.53 2.20 -19.12
C ASN A 51 30.95 0.79 -18.69
N LYS A 52 31.28 -0.07 -19.66
CA LYS A 52 31.65 -1.47 -19.44
C LYS A 52 33.17 -1.66 -19.49
N GLY A 53 33.72 -2.33 -18.48
CA GLY A 53 35.05 -2.92 -18.46
C GLY A 53 34.99 -4.46 -18.48
N LEU A 54 36.15 -5.11 -18.47
CA LEU A 54 36.25 -6.58 -18.48
C LEU A 54 35.80 -7.21 -17.14
N PHE A 55 36.10 -6.55 -16.02
CA PHE A 55 35.81 -7.03 -14.66
C PHE A 55 35.10 -5.99 -13.80
N SER A 56 34.68 -4.89 -14.41
CA SER A 56 33.96 -3.82 -13.73
C SER A 56 33.00 -3.13 -14.68
N SER A 57 31.97 -2.50 -14.13
CA SER A 57 31.10 -1.59 -14.86
C SER A 57 30.77 -0.39 -13.98
N SER A 58 30.47 0.73 -14.62
CA SER A 58 29.99 1.93 -13.93
C SER A 58 28.92 2.60 -14.78
N GLY A 59 28.09 3.42 -14.16
CA GLY A 59 27.02 4.08 -14.86
C GLY A 59 26.21 4.99 -13.95
N SER A 60 25.12 5.50 -14.50
CA SER A 60 24.13 6.26 -13.76
C SER A 60 22.75 5.93 -14.30
N LEU A 61 21.77 5.81 -13.41
CA LEU A 61 20.35 5.79 -13.75
C LEU A 61 19.75 7.10 -13.24
N THR A 62 19.06 7.83 -14.11
CA THR A 62 18.29 9.02 -13.74
C THR A 62 16.82 8.75 -13.97
N VAL A 63 16.02 8.84 -12.91
CA VAL A 63 14.56 8.73 -12.95
C VAL A 63 13.97 10.07 -12.52
N ALA A 64 13.04 10.61 -13.30
CA ALA A 64 12.21 11.73 -12.91
C ALA A 64 10.84 11.23 -12.46
N MET A 65 10.37 11.77 -11.35
CA MET A 65 8.99 11.63 -10.90
C MET A 65 8.29 12.98 -11.04
N TYR A 66 7.15 12.97 -11.71
CA TYR A 66 6.31 14.16 -11.82
C TYR A 66 5.58 14.40 -10.50
N LEU A 67 5.79 15.58 -9.92
CA LEU A 67 5.09 16.07 -8.73
C LEU A 67 3.94 17.02 -9.15
N GLU A 68 3.09 17.35 -8.19
CA GLU A 68 2.06 18.40 -8.35
C GLU A 68 2.69 19.74 -8.77
N ASN A 69 1.96 20.55 -9.54
CA ASN A 69 2.39 21.88 -10.04
C ASN A 69 3.61 21.86 -10.97
N LYS A 70 3.74 20.82 -11.81
CA LYS A 70 4.79 20.70 -12.85
C LYS A 70 6.23 20.72 -12.32
N GLN A 71 6.42 20.31 -11.06
CA GLN A 71 7.75 20.10 -10.50
C GLN A 71 8.17 18.66 -10.80
N ARG A 72 9.45 18.42 -11.06
CA ARG A 72 9.98 17.06 -11.27
C ARG A 72 11.01 16.76 -10.21
N LEU A 73 10.78 15.72 -9.42
CA LEU A 73 11.82 15.17 -8.56
C LEU A 73 12.73 14.30 -9.43
N VAL A 74 13.95 14.75 -9.66
CA VAL A 74 14.95 14.03 -10.43
C VAL A 74 15.87 13.32 -9.46
N ILE A 75 15.91 12.00 -9.63
CA ILE A 75 16.70 11.08 -8.83
C ILE A 75 17.80 10.55 -9.71
N GLU A 76 19.06 10.81 -9.37
CA GLU A 76 20.20 10.24 -10.05
C GLU A 76 20.92 9.26 -9.11
N SER A 77 21.16 8.05 -9.61
CA SER A 77 21.88 7.00 -8.90
C SER A 77 23.12 6.60 -9.69
N PRO A 78 24.26 7.30 -9.53
CA PRO A 78 25.54 6.82 -10.06
C PRO A 78 26.03 5.60 -9.28
N TRP A 79 26.59 4.64 -10.00
CA TRP A 79 26.98 3.35 -9.44
C TRP A 79 28.27 2.81 -10.07
N GLN A 80 28.93 1.94 -9.31
CA GLN A 80 30.10 1.17 -9.72
C GLN A 80 29.95 -0.28 -9.28
N ALA A 81 30.39 -1.20 -10.12
CA ALA A 81 30.25 -2.62 -9.90
C ALA A 81 31.54 -3.37 -10.26
N THR A 82 31.85 -4.42 -9.49
CA THR A 82 32.94 -5.36 -9.74
C THR A 82 32.38 -6.75 -10.03
N HIS A 83 32.87 -7.39 -11.08
CA HIS A 83 32.34 -8.67 -11.57
C HIS A 83 33.20 -9.85 -11.16
N PHE A 84 32.58 -10.83 -10.49
CA PHE A 84 33.19 -12.09 -10.10
C PHE A 84 32.46 -13.28 -10.74
N PRO A 85 33.08 -14.47 -10.79
CA PRO A 85 32.41 -15.68 -11.25
C PRO A 85 31.19 -16.04 -10.39
N GLY A 86 30.00 -15.62 -10.82
CA GLY A 86 28.72 -15.97 -10.19
C GLY A 86 28.14 -14.90 -9.26
N TRP A 87 28.83 -13.79 -9.02
CA TRP A 87 28.29 -12.65 -8.29
C TRP A 87 28.88 -11.30 -8.74
N VAL A 88 28.23 -10.21 -8.33
CA VAL A 88 28.69 -8.82 -8.50
C VAL A 88 28.58 -8.10 -7.18
N ASP A 89 29.64 -7.40 -6.82
CA ASP A 89 29.59 -6.41 -5.74
C ASP A 89 29.43 -5.02 -6.34
N TYR A 90 28.66 -4.18 -5.68
CA TYR A 90 28.35 -2.85 -6.17
C TYR A 90 28.26 -1.82 -5.07
N THR A 91 28.52 -0.58 -5.46
CA THR A 91 28.41 0.60 -4.61
C THR A 91 27.84 1.74 -5.42
N GLY A 92 27.18 2.68 -4.76
CA GLY A 92 26.69 3.88 -5.40
C GLY A 92 26.24 4.90 -4.38
N GLN A 93 25.71 6.00 -4.89
CA GLN A 93 25.16 7.07 -4.08
C GLN A 93 23.86 7.56 -4.70
N LEU A 94 23.05 8.22 -3.89
CA LEU A 94 21.76 8.75 -4.31
C LEU A 94 21.83 10.27 -4.32
N LEU A 95 21.55 10.86 -5.48
CA LEU A 95 21.49 12.28 -5.70
C LEU A 95 20.03 12.68 -5.95
N LEU A 96 19.56 13.70 -5.24
CA LEU A 96 18.19 14.18 -5.34
C LEU A 96 18.20 15.64 -5.77
N SER A 97 17.49 15.95 -6.85
CA SER A 97 17.30 17.30 -7.32
C SER A 97 15.82 17.57 -7.64
N LEU A 98 15.39 18.82 -7.43
CA LEU A 98 14.07 19.28 -7.81
C LEU A 98 14.22 20.17 -9.03
N ASP A 99 13.67 19.74 -10.15
CA ASP A 99 13.57 20.50 -11.38
C ASP A 99 12.24 21.28 -11.38
N LEU A 100 12.34 22.59 -11.54
CA LEU A 100 11.22 23.52 -11.59
C LEU A 100 11.26 24.13 -12.99
N GLU A 101 10.14 24.09 -13.74
CA GLU A 101 9.98 24.48 -15.17
C GLU A 101 10.68 25.79 -15.63
N SER A 102 11.15 26.65 -14.71
CA SER A 102 11.74 27.96 -14.99
C SER A 102 12.95 28.33 -14.12
N GLN A 103 13.54 27.38 -13.37
CA GLN A 103 14.69 27.65 -12.48
C GLN A 103 15.79 26.59 -12.66
N GLU A 104 16.99 26.89 -12.17
CA GLU A 104 18.05 25.88 -12.06
C GLU A 104 17.60 24.75 -11.13
N ALA A 105 17.94 23.51 -11.50
CA ALA A 105 17.62 22.34 -10.69
C ALA A 105 18.21 22.49 -9.29
N ILE A 106 17.35 22.38 -8.28
CA ILE A 106 17.74 22.56 -6.88
C ILE A 106 18.27 21.24 -6.36
N ASN A 107 19.55 21.17 -5.99
CA ASN A 107 20.10 20.02 -5.27
C ASN A 107 19.49 19.96 -3.86
N LEU A 108 18.54 19.05 -3.67
CA LEU A 108 17.79 18.95 -2.41
C LEU A 108 18.70 18.53 -1.26
N LEU A 109 19.69 17.69 -1.51
CA LEU A 109 20.62 17.20 -0.48
C LEU A 109 21.55 18.32 0.01
N GLU A 110 22.00 19.18 -0.89
CA GLU A 110 22.85 20.32 -0.54
C GLU A 110 22.06 21.38 0.25
N VAL A 111 20.84 21.71 -0.19
CA VAL A 111 19.96 22.68 0.48
C VAL A 111 19.68 22.28 1.93
N VAL A 112 19.65 20.97 2.21
CA VAL A 112 19.34 20.43 3.54
C VAL A 112 20.58 19.94 4.30
N GLY A 113 21.77 20.21 3.77
CA GLY A 113 23.04 19.93 4.44
C GLY A 113 23.37 18.45 4.61
N VAL A 114 22.89 17.60 3.71
CA VAL A 114 23.01 16.13 3.80
C VAL A 114 23.99 15.63 2.75
N GLN A 115 24.90 14.75 3.14
CA GLN A 115 25.73 14.01 2.19
C GLN A 115 24.88 12.99 1.43
N ALA A 116 25.19 12.80 0.15
CA ALA A 116 24.53 11.80 -0.68
C ALA A 116 24.51 10.43 0.00
N PRO A 117 23.33 9.84 0.27
CA PRO A 117 23.24 8.53 0.89
C PRO A 117 23.99 7.50 0.05
N GLN A 118 24.89 6.76 0.69
CA GLN A 118 25.69 5.73 0.03
C GLN A 118 25.04 4.37 0.23
N TYR A 119 25.04 3.57 -0.84
CA TYR A 119 24.60 2.17 -0.77
C TYR A 119 25.70 1.25 -1.28
N GLN A 120 25.69 0.02 -0.77
CA GLN A 120 26.54 -1.07 -1.22
C GLN A 120 25.75 -2.37 -1.25
N GLY A 121 26.19 -3.35 -2.03
CA GLY A 121 25.48 -4.62 -2.09
C GLY A 121 26.17 -5.67 -2.93
N THR A 122 25.52 -6.84 -2.96
CA THR A 122 25.97 -8.01 -3.72
C THR A 122 24.80 -8.63 -4.47
N ALA A 123 25.02 -9.03 -5.71
CA ALA A 123 24.04 -9.74 -6.54
C ALA A 123 24.61 -11.05 -7.07
N GLY A 124 23.95 -12.17 -6.81
CA GLY A 124 24.34 -13.52 -7.21
C GLY A 124 23.60 -14.00 -8.46
N TRP A 125 24.31 -14.48 -9.48
CA TRP A 125 23.70 -14.78 -10.80
C TRP A 125 23.06 -16.15 -10.85
N LYS A 126 23.62 -17.11 -10.11
CA LYS A 126 23.17 -18.51 -10.14
C LYS A 126 21.77 -18.70 -9.53
N LYS A 127 21.35 -17.79 -8.65
CA LYS A 127 20.06 -17.83 -7.94
C LYS A 127 19.25 -16.53 -8.11
N ALA A 128 19.70 -15.63 -8.98
CA ALA A 128 19.19 -14.26 -9.14
C ALA A 128 18.82 -13.60 -7.80
N THR A 129 19.76 -13.66 -6.85
CA THR A 129 19.62 -13.06 -5.51
C THR A 129 20.27 -11.69 -5.51
N PHE A 130 19.72 -10.75 -4.75
CA PHE A 130 20.32 -9.44 -4.52
C PHE A 130 20.25 -9.06 -3.05
N GLN A 131 21.25 -8.33 -2.58
CA GLN A 131 21.32 -7.72 -1.26
C GLN A 131 21.85 -6.30 -1.43
N MET A 132 21.25 -5.35 -0.73
CA MET A 132 21.62 -3.94 -0.72
C MET A 132 21.55 -3.43 0.71
N HIS A 133 22.55 -2.64 1.09
CA HIS A 133 22.65 -1.95 2.34
C HIS A 133 22.78 -0.45 2.05
N LEU A 134 21.88 0.37 2.60
CA LEU A 134 22.04 1.81 2.62
C LEU A 134 22.63 2.22 3.97
N GLU A 135 23.69 3.01 3.91
CA GLU A 135 24.30 3.61 5.09
C GLU A 135 23.32 4.58 5.79
N PRO A 136 23.40 4.70 7.13
CA PRO A 136 22.60 5.66 7.88
C PRO A 136 22.76 7.09 7.35
N PHE A 137 21.68 7.85 7.32
CA PHE A 137 21.73 9.27 6.99
C PHE A 137 20.74 10.06 7.84
N VAL A 138 21.07 11.34 8.06
CA VAL A 138 20.24 12.28 8.81
C VAL A 138 19.99 13.49 7.93
N PHE A 139 18.73 13.82 7.78
CA PHE A 139 18.24 15.06 7.18
C PHE A 139 17.83 16.03 8.27
N ASN A 140 18.23 17.30 8.16
CA ASN A 140 17.78 18.36 9.06
C ASN A 140 17.72 19.71 8.32
N ASN A 141 16.54 20.32 8.25
CA ASN A 141 16.36 21.63 7.62
C ASN A 141 15.99 22.73 8.63
N GLY A 142 16.30 22.53 9.92
CA GLY A 142 15.97 23.44 11.02
C GLY A 142 14.54 23.29 11.53
N SER A 143 13.55 23.15 10.64
CA SER A 143 12.13 22.95 11.00
C SER A 143 11.74 21.48 11.16
N THR A 144 12.50 20.57 10.55
CA THR A 144 12.24 19.13 10.55
C THR A 144 13.56 18.37 10.49
N SER A 145 13.60 17.19 11.11
CA SER A 145 14.67 16.22 10.92
C SER A 145 14.12 14.84 10.60
N LEU A 146 14.83 14.11 9.77
CA LEU A 146 14.56 12.71 9.45
C LEU A 146 15.87 11.93 9.66
N GLU A 147 15.87 11.02 10.61
CA GLU A 147 16.97 10.07 10.86
C GLU A 147 16.55 8.72 10.30
N VAL A 148 17.33 8.18 9.38
CA VAL A 148 17.18 6.82 8.88
C VAL A 148 18.46 6.08 9.25
N SER A 149 18.31 5.05 10.08
CA SER A 149 19.40 4.09 10.30
C SER A 149 19.41 3.03 9.21
N ALA A 150 20.48 2.23 9.17
CA ALA A 150 20.73 1.19 8.18
C ALA A 150 19.45 0.57 7.56
N VAL A 151 19.35 0.68 6.23
CA VAL A 151 18.29 0.05 5.44
C VAL A 151 18.89 -1.15 4.73
N ASN A 152 18.28 -2.32 4.92
CA ASN A 152 18.67 -3.55 4.23
C ASN A 152 17.56 -3.97 3.29
N LEU A 153 17.88 -4.20 2.03
CA LEU A 153 16.99 -4.76 1.04
C LEU A 153 17.59 -6.05 0.53
N THR A 154 16.82 -7.13 0.55
CA THR A 154 17.23 -8.42 0.02
C THR A 154 16.11 -8.98 -0.84
N GLY A 155 16.47 -9.73 -1.88
CA GLY A 155 15.49 -10.49 -2.62
C GLY A 155 16.09 -11.52 -3.54
N SER A 156 15.22 -12.32 -4.12
CA SER A 156 15.56 -13.36 -5.07
C SER A 156 14.46 -13.51 -6.10
N TYR A 157 14.89 -13.75 -7.34
CA TYR A 157 14.01 -14.06 -8.45
C TYR A 157 14.21 -15.51 -8.92
N SER A 158 13.13 -16.23 -9.17
CA SER A 158 13.17 -17.56 -9.76
C SER A 158 12.77 -17.49 -11.23
N TYR A 159 13.34 -18.37 -12.06
CA TYR A 159 13.02 -18.45 -13.49
C TYR A 159 11.54 -18.79 -13.79
N VAL A 160 10.78 -19.23 -12.79
CA VAL A 160 9.34 -19.49 -12.89
C VAL A 160 8.47 -18.25 -12.56
N GLY A 161 9.05 -17.06 -12.47
CA GLY A 161 8.31 -15.82 -12.20
C GLY A 161 8.06 -15.53 -10.71
N GLU A 162 8.64 -16.32 -9.81
CA GLU A 162 8.56 -16.13 -8.35
C GLU A 162 9.57 -15.06 -7.89
N GLN A 163 9.10 -14.13 -7.07
CA GLN A 163 9.82 -13.02 -6.48
C GLN A 163 9.67 -13.08 -4.97
N ILE A 164 10.77 -13.27 -4.26
CA ILE A 164 10.79 -13.21 -2.80
C ILE A 164 11.66 -12.04 -2.41
N GLY A 165 11.23 -11.23 -1.45
CA GLY A 165 12.07 -10.16 -0.95
C GLY A 165 11.73 -9.71 0.46
N GLN A 166 12.64 -8.92 0.99
CA GLN A 166 12.55 -8.34 2.31
C GLN A 166 13.24 -6.97 2.33
N LEU A 167 12.54 -5.97 2.84
CA LEU A 167 13.04 -4.65 3.19
C LEU A 167 13.03 -4.55 4.72
N ALA A 168 14.19 -4.28 5.32
CA ALA A 168 14.33 -4.05 6.75
C ALA A 168 14.91 -2.67 7.01
N ILE A 169 14.28 -1.90 7.91
CA ILE A 169 14.73 -0.59 8.37
C ILE A 169 14.86 -0.68 9.89
N ASN A 170 16.07 -0.54 10.42
CA ASN A 170 16.31 -0.68 11.86
C ASN A 170 15.62 0.45 12.66
N LYS A 171 15.61 1.66 12.12
CA LYS A 171 15.08 2.85 12.78
C LYS A 171 14.81 3.95 11.77
N LEU A 172 13.63 4.56 11.86
CA LEU A 172 13.23 5.75 11.12
C LEU A 172 12.60 6.72 12.10
N VAL A 173 13.21 7.88 12.30
CA VAL A 173 12.70 8.94 13.18
C VAL A 173 12.45 10.18 12.38
N PHE A 174 11.20 10.64 12.37
CA PHE A 174 10.81 11.95 11.88
C PHE A 174 10.52 12.87 13.07
N THR A 175 11.13 14.05 13.10
CA THR A 175 10.88 15.08 14.11
C THR A 175 10.55 16.39 13.43
N GLU A 176 9.46 17.03 13.84
CA GLU A 176 9.09 18.38 13.45
C GLU A 176 9.40 19.32 14.63
N HIS A 177 10.23 20.35 14.40
CA HIS A 177 10.81 21.27 15.39
C HIS A 177 10.09 22.62 15.44
N ASN A 178 8.79 22.65 15.16
CA ASN A 178 7.96 23.85 15.35
C ASN A 178 7.78 24.15 16.85
N ASP A 179 6.90 25.12 17.21
CA ASP A 179 6.60 25.50 18.60
C ASP A 179 6.26 24.32 19.54
N ALA A 180 5.79 23.20 18.97
CA ALA A 180 5.63 21.92 19.64
C ALA A 180 6.38 20.83 18.88
N ALA A 181 7.49 20.34 19.46
CA ALA A 181 8.22 19.23 18.89
C ALA A 181 7.31 18.00 18.78
N THR A 182 7.17 17.47 17.56
CA THR A 182 6.43 16.23 17.30
C THR A 182 7.39 15.21 16.74
N THR A 183 7.49 14.05 17.40
CA THR A 183 8.37 12.94 16.99
C THR A 183 7.53 11.74 16.60
N PHE A 184 7.88 11.13 15.48
CA PHE A 184 7.38 9.86 14.99
C PHE A 184 8.57 8.92 14.79
N ASP A 185 8.65 7.85 15.58
CA ASP A 185 9.74 6.87 15.59
C ASP A 185 9.20 5.48 15.24
N LEU A 186 9.73 4.89 14.18
CA LEU A 186 9.54 3.49 13.81
C LEU A 186 10.82 2.73 14.11
N SER A 187 10.71 1.65 14.88
CA SER A 187 11.84 0.79 15.21
C SER A 187 11.63 -0.63 14.67
N ASP A 188 12.67 -1.19 14.05
CA ASP A 188 12.73 -2.52 13.45
C ASP A 188 11.54 -2.83 12.53
N LEU A 189 11.41 -2.05 11.46
CA LEU A 189 10.43 -2.30 10.41
C LEU A 189 10.96 -3.38 9.47
N THR A 190 10.15 -4.39 9.20
CA THR A 190 10.42 -5.42 8.19
C THR A 190 9.20 -5.60 7.31
N LEU A 191 9.36 -5.37 6.00
CA LEU A 191 8.40 -5.73 4.96
C LEU A 191 8.96 -6.94 4.21
N SER A 192 8.25 -8.06 4.22
CA SER A 192 8.56 -9.25 3.44
C SER A 192 7.49 -9.48 2.39
N TRP A 193 7.85 -10.01 1.23
CA TRP A 193 6.89 -10.39 0.19
C TRP A 193 7.32 -11.67 -0.51
N ASN A 194 6.33 -12.43 -0.97
CA ASN A 194 6.49 -13.50 -1.94
C ASN A 194 5.41 -13.35 -3.00
N GLN A 195 5.79 -13.24 -4.27
CA GLN A 195 4.88 -13.02 -5.37
C GLN A 195 5.25 -13.91 -6.55
N ILE A 196 4.26 -14.53 -7.17
CA ILE A 196 4.33 -15.18 -8.47
C ILE A 196 3.44 -14.36 -9.40
N SER A 197 3.97 -13.91 -10.53
CA SER A 197 3.19 -13.05 -11.42
C SER A 197 3.46 -13.31 -12.89
N ASP A 198 2.37 -13.36 -13.66
CA ASP A 198 2.32 -13.26 -15.11
C ASP A 198 1.18 -12.27 -15.44
N TYR A 199 1.51 -10.99 -15.67
CA TYR A 199 0.51 -9.93 -15.83
C TYR A 199 -0.64 -10.34 -16.78
N PRO A 200 -1.91 -10.13 -16.40
CA PRO A 200 -2.39 -9.44 -15.19
C PRO A 200 -2.51 -10.36 -13.96
N TRP A 201 -2.19 -11.64 -14.08
CA TRP A 201 -2.35 -12.63 -13.02
C TRP A 201 -1.25 -12.52 -11.99
N VAL A 202 -1.66 -12.50 -10.74
CA VAL A 202 -0.75 -12.33 -9.62
C VAL A 202 -1.23 -13.16 -8.45
N GLN A 203 -0.31 -13.87 -7.84
CA GLN A 203 -0.51 -14.56 -6.59
C GLN A 203 0.62 -14.16 -5.64
N GLY A 204 0.32 -13.80 -4.41
CA GLY A 204 1.38 -13.48 -3.47
C GLY A 204 0.92 -13.09 -2.09
N THR A 205 1.91 -13.01 -1.20
CA THR A 205 1.76 -12.51 0.16
C THR A 205 2.69 -11.32 0.37
N ALA A 206 2.26 -10.40 1.23
CA ALA A 206 3.15 -9.39 1.79
C ALA A 206 2.85 -9.21 3.27
N ASP A 207 3.91 -9.06 4.07
CA ASP A 207 3.87 -8.96 5.52
C ASP A 207 4.74 -7.79 5.97
N LEU A 208 4.13 -6.80 6.62
CA LEU A 208 4.81 -5.71 7.32
C LEU A 208 4.75 -5.97 8.82
N LYS A 209 5.91 -5.96 9.48
CA LYS A 209 6.04 -6.05 10.93
C LYS A 209 6.88 -4.89 11.42
N VAL A 210 6.45 -4.26 12.50
CA VAL A 210 7.23 -3.20 13.16
C VAL A 210 7.33 -3.54 14.63
N ALA A 211 8.52 -3.48 15.22
CA ALA A 211 8.65 -3.77 16.64
C ALA A 211 7.99 -2.68 17.50
N ARG A 212 8.15 -1.42 17.09
CA ARG A 212 7.59 -0.27 17.81
C ARG A 212 7.26 0.88 16.88
N ILE A 213 6.08 1.48 17.07
CA ILE A 213 5.71 2.80 16.53
C ILE A 213 5.51 3.73 17.73
N TYR A 214 6.26 4.81 17.81
CA TYR A 214 6.17 5.78 18.90
C TYR A 214 5.88 7.17 18.34
N VAL A 215 4.83 7.79 18.85
CA VAL A 215 4.42 9.15 18.50
C VAL A 215 4.43 9.99 19.78
N SER A 216 5.19 11.07 19.78
CA SER A 216 5.28 12.02 20.89
C SER A 216 5.00 13.43 20.42
N ASN A 217 4.13 14.14 21.13
CA ASN A 217 3.92 15.57 20.98
C ASN A 217 3.77 16.20 22.38
N GLN A 218 3.55 17.52 22.44
CA GLN A 218 3.41 18.23 23.73
C GLN A 218 2.25 17.74 24.61
N GLN A 219 1.23 17.11 24.04
CA GLN A 219 0.01 16.71 24.76
C GLN A 219 0.00 15.22 25.10
N GLN A 220 0.58 14.36 24.25
CA GLN A 220 0.40 12.92 24.31
C GLN A 220 1.63 12.17 23.78
N ASN A 221 1.88 11.02 24.40
CA ASN A 221 2.83 10.02 23.93
C ASN A 221 2.06 8.73 23.69
N ILE A 222 2.04 8.25 22.46
CA ILE A 222 1.36 7.01 22.04
C ILE A 222 2.42 6.03 21.53
N GLU A 223 2.35 4.79 21.99
CA GLU A 223 3.21 3.70 21.54
C GLU A 223 2.36 2.54 21.05
N LEU A 224 2.70 2.00 19.88
CA LEU A 224 2.20 0.71 19.38
C LEU A 224 3.35 -0.28 19.46
N THR A 225 3.15 -1.40 20.16
CA THR A 225 4.13 -2.49 20.28
C THR A 225 3.71 -3.65 19.39
N GLN A 226 4.63 -4.11 18.54
CA GLN A 226 4.42 -5.21 17.59
C GLN A 226 3.26 -5.03 16.58
N PRO A 227 2.96 -3.83 16.05
CA PRO A 227 1.97 -3.72 14.99
C PRO A 227 2.42 -4.48 13.74
N SER A 228 1.44 -5.06 13.06
CA SER A 228 1.66 -5.81 11.83
C SER A 228 0.53 -5.60 10.83
N TRP A 229 0.87 -5.73 9.57
CA TRP A 229 -0.06 -5.78 8.46
C TRP A 229 0.33 -6.95 7.58
N SER A 230 -0.65 -7.71 7.11
CA SER A 230 -0.43 -8.76 6.14
C SER A 230 -1.48 -8.72 5.06
N GLN A 231 -1.10 -9.15 3.86
CA GLN A 231 -2.01 -9.39 2.77
C GLN A 231 -1.69 -10.70 2.06
N GLU A 232 -2.74 -11.31 1.52
CA GLU A 232 -2.67 -12.39 0.55
C GLU A 232 -3.56 -12.01 -0.63
N LEU A 233 -3.03 -12.17 -1.84
CA LEU A 233 -3.68 -11.83 -3.09
C LEU A 233 -3.62 -13.03 -4.02
N VAL A 234 -4.76 -13.40 -4.57
CA VAL A 234 -4.87 -14.35 -5.68
C VAL A 234 -5.75 -13.72 -6.74
N LEU A 235 -5.17 -13.36 -7.87
CA LEU A 235 -5.86 -12.89 -9.06
C LEU A 235 -5.52 -13.82 -10.22
N ASN A 236 -6.52 -14.57 -10.68
CA ASN A 236 -6.47 -15.40 -11.87
C ASN A 236 -7.69 -15.12 -12.75
N GLN A 237 -7.84 -15.80 -13.89
CA GLN A 237 -8.98 -15.58 -14.80
C GLN A 237 -10.35 -15.76 -14.14
N GLN A 238 -10.46 -16.64 -13.14
CA GLN A 238 -11.72 -17.02 -12.53
C GLN A 238 -12.01 -16.21 -11.27
N THR A 239 -11.01 -16.05 -10.39
CA THR A 239 -11.21 -15.47 -9.06
C THR A 239 -10.28 -14.31 -8.77
N PHE A 240 -10.81 -13.38 -7.98
CA PHE A 240 -10.03 -12.42 -7.20
C PHE A 240 -10.31 -12.64 -5.70
N ASP A 241 -9.32 -13.18 -5.02
CA ASP A 241 -9.34 -13.38 -3.58
C ASP A 241 -8.28 -12.47 -2.95
N TYR A 242 -8.72 -11.56 -2.09
CA TYR A 242 -7.87 -10.64 -1.35
C TYR A 242 -8.18 -10.79 0.13
N LEU A 243 -7.16 -11.10 0.92
CA LEU A 243 -7.21 -11.13 2.38
C LEU A 243 -6.25 -10.06 2.88
N ALA A 244 -6.73 -9.17 3.75
CA ALA A 244 -5.92 -8.17 4.42
C ALA A 244 -6.14 -8.26 5.92
N SER A 245 -5.06 -8.27 6.69
CA SER A 245 -5.10 -8.18 8.15
C SER A 245 -4.25 -7.03 8.64
N LEU A 246 -4.76 -6.30 9.62
CA LEU A 246 -4.07 -5.23 10.34
C LEU A 246 -4.20 -5.54 11.83
N ASP A 247 -3.08 -5.58 12.53
CA ASP A 247 -3.01 -5.72 13.97
C ASP A 247 -2.19 -4.54 14.50
N LEU A 248 -2.79 -3.68 15.34
CA LEU A 248 -2.08 -2.56 15.94
C LEU A 248 -1.20 -2.99 17.13
N GLY A 249 -1.27 -4.26 17.54
CA GLY A 249 -0.58 -4.77 18.70
C GLY A 249 -1.04 -4.11 19.99
N GLU A 250 -0.13 -3.98 20.96
CA GLU A 250 -0.43 -3.28 22.21
C GLU A 250 -0.29 -1.77 22.04
N ILE A 251 -1.37 -1.04 22.27
CA ILE A 251 -1.45 0.42 22.30
C ILE A 251 -1.19 0.88 23.73
N LYS A 252 -0.22 1.77 23.92
CA LYS A 252 0.07 2.43 25.20
C LYS A 252 -0.03 3.94 25.04
N SER A 253 -0.45 4.61 26.10
CA SER A 253 -0.31 6.07 26.22
C SER A 253 0.35 6.42 27.54
N GLN A 254 1.34 7.30 27.48
CA GLN A 254 2.14 7.71 28.64
C GLN A 254 2.71 6.50 29.43
N GLY A 255 3.11 5.45 28.71
CA GLY A 255 3.65 4.20 29.27
C GLY A 255 2.61 3.24 29.86
N SER A 256 1.33 3.62 29.88
CA SER A 256 0.23 2.77 30.38
C SER A 256 -0.48 2.06 29.23
N PRO A 257 -0.77 0.74 29.34
CA PRO A 257 -1.55 0.02 28.34
C PRO A 257 -2.95 0.63 28.18
N MET A 258 -3.28 1.00 26.95
CA MET A 258 -4.62 1.42 26.53
C MET A 258 -5.40 0.27 25.90
N GLY A 259 -4.75 -0.71 25.28
CA GLY A 259 -5.44 -1.88 24.73
C GLY A 259 -4.89 -2.30 23.37
N SER A 260 -5.73 -2.79 22.46
CA SER A 260 -5.33 -3.30 21.15
C SER A 260 -6.45 -3.17 20.12
N ALA A 261 -6.09 -3.25 18.84
CA ALA A 261 -7.07 -3.32 17.76
C ALA A 261 -6.59 -4.23 16.64
N LYS A 262 -7.51 -5.01 16.08
CA LYS A 262 -7.25 -5.93 14.98
C LYS A 262 -8.40 -5.91 13.98
N LEU A 263 -8.07 -5.97 12.70
CA LEU A 263 -9.01 -5.95 11.58
C LEU A 263 -8.56 -7.00 10.56
N THR A 264 -9.46 -7.86 10.11
CA THR A 264 -9.25 -8.79 9.01
C THR A 264 -10.41 -8.73 8.02
N LEU A 265 -10.09 -8.41 6.77
CA LEU A 265 -11.02 -8.27 5.65
C LEU A 265 -10.69 -9.29 4.57
N LYS A 266 -11.71 -9.85 3.94
CA LYS A 266 -11.58 -10.79 2.83
C LYS A 266 -12.56 -10.47 1.70
N THR A 267 -12.18 -10.67 0.44
CA THR A 267 -13.10 -10.69 -0.69
C THR A 267 -13.60 -12.10 -1.02
N GLU A 268 -14.83 -12.21 -1.50
CA GLU A 268 -15.44 -13.45 -1.96
C GLU A 268 -16.18 -13.22 -3.28
N ASN A 269 -16.13 -14.21 -4.17
CA ASN A 269 -16.89 -14.26 -5.43
C ASN A 269 -16.64 -13.09 -6.39
N PHE A 270 -15.47 -12.46 -6.33
CA PHE A 270 -15.09 -11.49 -7.36
C PHE A 270 -14.59 -12.24 -8.59
N ASN A 271 -15.13 -11.89 -9.75
CA ASN A 271 -14.68 -12.42 -11.03
C ASN A 271 -13.30 -11.83 -11.37
N GLY A 272 -12.30 -12.69 -11.49
CA GLY A 272 -10.92 -12.25 -11.68
C GLY A 272 -10.64 -11.60 -13.03
N GLN A 273 -11.21 -12.12 -14.13
CA GLN A 273 -11.11 -11.48 -15.45
C GLN A 273 -11.75 -10.09 -15.45
N ALA A 274 -12.95 -9.94 -14.89
CA ALA A 274 -13.63 -8.66 -14.83
C ALA A 274 -12.86 -7.63 -13.98
N LEU A 275 -12.21 -8.06 -12.90
CA LEU A 275 -11.34 -7.18 -12.14
C LEU A 275 -10.09 -6.79 -12.93
N ALA A 276 -9.45 -7.74 -13.61
CA ALA A 276 -8.31 -7.46 -14.47
C ALA A 276 -8.65 -6.45 -15.58
N ASP A 277 -9.82 -6.59 -16.21
CA ASP A 277 -10.33 -5.66 -17.22
C ASP A 277 -10.55 -4.25 -16.64
N LEU A 278 -11.08 -4.14 -15.41
CA LEU A 278 -11.22 -2.84 -14.73
C LEU A 278 -9.88 -2.21 -14.41
N MET A 279 -8.93 -3.00 -13.88
CA MET A 279 -7.61 -2.49 -13.55
C MET A 279 -6.87 -2.00 -14.81
N ASP A 280 -7.01 -2.71 -15.93
CA ASP A 280 -6.43 -2.32 -17.21
C ASP A 280 -6.94 -0.95 -17.67
N VAL A 281 -8.26 -0.73 -17.65
CA VAL A 281 -8.85 0.56 -18.07
C VAL A 281 -8.53 1.69 -17.10
N VAL A 282 -8.53 1.43 -15.79
CA VAL A 282 -8.19 2.45 -14.78
C VAL A 282 -6.69 2.80 -14.83
N ALA A 283 -5.82 1.84 -15.14
CA ALA A 283 -4.39 2.08 -15.30
C ALA A 283 -4.09 2.95 -16.53
N THR A 284 -4.81 2.76 -17.64
CA THR A 284 -4.65 3.56 -18.85
C THR A 284 -5.33 4.93 -18.76
N ASN A 285 -6.37 5.08 -17.94
CA ASN A 285 -7.14 6.31 -17.77
C ASN A 285 -7.11 6.82 -16.32
N THR A 286 -6.06 7.58 -15.99
CA THR A 286 -5.89 8.17 -14.65
C THR A 286 -6.97 9.21 -14.27
N ARG A 287 -7.71 9.75 -15.25
CA ARG A 287 -8.86 10.64 -15.06
C ARG A 287 -10.09 10.06 -15.76
N LEU A 288 -10.84 9.23 -15.05
CA LEU A 288 -12.04 8.56 -15.58
C LEU A 288 -13.13 9.53 -16.07
N GLU A 289 -13.12 10.77 -15.58
CA GLU A 289 -14.02 11.84 -16.02
C GLU A 289 -13.80 12.24 -17.49
N ASP A 290 -12.58 12.09 -17.98
CA ASP A 290 -12.16 12.41 -19.35
C ASP A 290 -12.12 11.15 -20.24
N ALA A 291 -12.54 9.99 -19.72
CA ALA A 291 -12.45 8.72 -20.43
C ALA A 291 -13.34 8.71 -21.68
N GLU A 292 -12.83 8.12 -22.76
CA GLU A 292 -13.61 7.97 -23.98
C GLU A 292 -14.83 7.05 -23.76
N ALA A 293 -15.86 7.21 -24.60
CA ALA A 293 -17.08 6.42 -24.50
C ALA A 293 -16.82 4.90 -24.58
N GLU A 294 -15.78 4.48 -25.29
CA GLU A 294 -15.36 3.08 -25.37
C GLU A 294 -14.84 2.55 -24.02
N ASP A 295 -14.01 3.33 -23.32
CA ASP A 295 -13.47 2.96 -22.02
C ASP A 295 -14.54 2.95 -20.93
N LEU A 296 -15.49 3.90 -20.98
CA LEU A 296 -16.67 3.88 -20.11
C LEU A 296 -17.52 2.62 -20.34
N ALA A 297 -17.69 2.20 -21.60
CA ALA A 297 -18.39 0.96 -21.91
C ALA A 297 -17.63 -0.28 -21.41
N ARG A 298 -16.28 -0.29 -21.51
CA ARG A 298 -15.45 -1.36 -20.94
C ARG A 298 -15.59 -1.43 -19.42
N ILE A 299 -15.54 -0.29 -18.73
CA ILE A 299 -15.75 -0.21 -17.28
C ILE A 299 -17.13 -0.75 -16.90
N GLN A 300 -18.19 -0.31 -17.60
CA GLN A 300 -19.55 -0.78 -17.32
C GLN A 300 -19.69 -2.29 -17.54
N ASN A 301 -19.11 -2.85 -18.61
CA ASN A 301 -19.14 -4.28 -18.87
C ASN A 301 -18.41 -5.08 -17.77
N ALA A 302 -17.23 -4.60 -17.36
CA ALA A 302 -16.45 -5.26 -16.33
C ALA A 302 -17.12 -5.17 -14.94
N LEU A 303 -17.71 -4.02 -14.60
CA LEU A 303 -18.54 -3.90 -13.39
C LEU A 303 -19.78 -4.81 -13.42
N ASN A 304 -20.48 -4.91 -14.56
CA ASN A 304 -21.63 -5.83 -14.69
C ASN A 304 -21.19 -7.29 -14.48
N SER A 305 -20.05 -7.69 -15.04
CA SER A 305 -19.48 -9.03 -14.86
C SER A 305 -19.06 -9.28 -13.40
N LEU A 306 -18.48 -8.28 -12.72
CA LEU A 306 -18.19 -8.37 -11.29
C LEU A 306 -19.45 -8.57 -10.46
N LEU A 307 -20.46 -7.71 -10.66
CA LEU A 307 -21.72 -7.77 -9.91
C LEU A 307 -22.47 -9.08 -10.16
N GLY A 308 -22.43 -9.62 -11.37
CA GLY A 308 -23.02 -10.93 -11.71
C GLY A 308 -22.44 -12.09 -10.91
N GLY A 309 -21.20 -11.96 -10.43
CA GLY A 309 -20.56 -12.94 -9.54
C GLY A 309 -21.13 -12.98 -8.12
N SER A 310 -22.03 -12.05 -7.75
CA SER A 310 -22.49 -11.85 -6.37
C SER A 310 -21.32 -11.57 -5.40
N PRO A 311 -20.53 -10.52 -5.66
CA PRO A 311 -19.32 -10.22 -4.91
C PRO A 311 -19.66 -9.89 -3.46
N ALA A 312 -18.74 -10.22 -2.56
CA ALA A 312 -18.87 -9.85 -1.16
C ALA A 312 -17.54 -9.48 -0.51
N ILE A 313 -17.60 -8.53 0.41
CA ILE A 313 -16.51 -8.17 1.32
C ILE A 313 -16.90 -8.68 2.70
N VAL A 314 -16.08 -9.58 3.24
CA VAL A 314 -16.27 -10.21 4.53
C VAL A 314 -15.34 -9.56 5.54
N LEU A 315 -15.92 -9.04 6.60
CA LEU A 315 -15.21 -8.69 7.83
C LEU A 315 -15.08 -9.95 8.67
N GLN A 316 -13.94 -10.62 8.57
CA GLN A 316 -13.68 -11.85 9.33
C GLN A 316 -13.47 -11.56 10.80
N GLU A 317 -12.81 -10.44 11.10
CA GLU A 317 -12.51 -10.03 12.46
C GLU A 317 -12.39 -8.51 12.54
N PHE A 318 -13.09 -7.90 13.49
CA PHE A 318 -12.81 -6.56 13.96
C PHE A 318 -12.86 -6.60 15.47
N ASN A 319 -11.70 -6.54 16.10
CA ASN A 319 -11.58 -6.52 17.54
C ASN A 319 -10.97 -5.20 17.95
N ILE A 320 -11.62 -4.50 18.87
CA ILE A 320 -11.08 -3.34 19.55
C ILE A 320 -11.23 -3.59 21.04
N ASP A 321 -10.13 -3.49 21.77
CA ASP A 321 -10.08 -3.36 23.22
C ASP A 321 -9.39 -2.03 23.48
N LEU A 322 -10.12 -1.02 23.93
CA LEU A 322 -9.56 0.28 24.28
C LEU A 322 -10.02 0.67 25.68
N LYS A 323 -9.08 1.19 26.43
CA LYS A 323 -9.24 1.77 27.75
C LYS A 323 -8.82 3.21 27.56
N MET A 324 -9.79 4.13 27.42
CA MET A 324 -9.74 5.54 27.88
C MET A 324 -10.66 6.46 27.05
N PRO A 325 -11.42 7.37 27.70
CA PRO A 325 -11.71 7.46 29.14
C PRO A 325 -12.75 6.42 29.63
N PHE A 326 -13.32 5.63 28.71
CA PHE A 326 -14.20 4.49 28.97
C PHE A 326 -13.56 3.21 28.40
N ILE A 327 -14.05 2.05 28.85
CA ILE A 327 -13.66 0.75 28.30
C ILE A 327 -14.54 0.51 27.08
N LEU A 328 -13.93 0.40 25.91
CA LEU A 328 -14.55 -0.02 24.67
C LEU A 328 -14.00 -1.40 24.30
N GLU A 329 -14.79 -2.43 24.55
CA GLU A 329 -14.51 -3.79 24.09
C GLU A 329 -15.54 -4.16 23.01
N GLN A 330 -15.07 -4.34 21.79
CA GLN A 330 -15.90 -4.61 20.63
C GLN A 330 -15.29 -5.75 19.83
N LYS A 331 -16.06 -6.82 19.61
CA LYS A 331 -15.74 -7.81 18.58
C LYS A 331 -16.86 -7.87 17.58
N THR A 332 -16.53 -7.71 16.31
CA THR A 332 -17.48 -7.64 15.21
C THR A 332 -17.02 -8.52 14.07
N THR A 333 -17.97 -9.26 13.51
CA THR A 333 -17.81 -9.95 12.23
C THR A 333 -18.88 -9.44 11.29
N GLY A 334 -18.73 -9.64 9.99
CA GLY A 334 -19.78 -9.22 9.07
C GLY A 334 -19.50 -9.48 7.61
N LYS A 335 -20.47 -9.12 6.79
CA LYS A 335 -20.45 -9.31 5.35
C LYS A 335 -21.24 -8.21 4.67
N LEU A 336 -20.60 -7.51 3.74
CA LEU A 336 -21.24 -6.69 2.73
C LEU A 336 -21.30 -7.50 1.44
N SER A 337 -22.50 -7.79 0.93
CA SER A 337 -22.70 -8.61 -0.26
C SER A 337 -23.67 -7.98 -1.23
N PHE A 338 -23.47 -8.26 -2.51
CA PHE A 338 -24.41 -7.90 -3.57
C PHE A 338 -25.06 -9.15 -4.17
N ASP A 339 -26.37 -9.15 -4.38
CA ASP A 339 -27.08 -10.23 -5.06
C ASP A 339 -27.08 -10.05 -6.58
N GLY A 340 -26.09 -10.70 -7.21
CA GLY A 340 -25.89 -10.72 -8.66
C GLY A 340 -26.79 -11.68 -9.42
N ARG A 341 -27.68 -12.42 -8.75
CA ARG A 341 -28.52 -13.41 -9.42
C ARG A 341 -29.55 -12.72 -10.32
N ASN A 342 -29.70 -13.24 -11.52
CA ASN A 342 -30.65 -12.76 -12.53
C ASN A 342 -30.49 -11.27 -12.87
N LEU A 343 -29.26 -10.74 -12.84
CA LEU A 343 -29.01 -9.41 -13.35
C LEU A 343 -29.34 -9.34 -14.84
N PRO A 344 -30.09 -8.32 -15.30
CA PRO A 344 -30.28 -8.10 -16.72
C PRO A 344 -28.95 -7.73 -17.38
N LEU A 345 -28.83 -8.05 -18.68
CA LEU A 345 -27.70 -7.58 -19.49
C LEU A 345 -27.60 -6.05 -19.41
N ASN A 346 -26.38 -5.54 -19.21
CA ASN A 346 -26.11 -4.11 -19.05
C ASN A 346 -26.86 -3.48 -17.87
N TYR A 347 -26.95 -4.21 -16.74
CA TYR A 347 -27.63 -3.78 -15.53
C TYR A 347 -27.39 -2.31 -15.17
N LEU A 348 -26.13 -1.90 -15.06
CA LEU A 348 -25.79 -0.53 -14.69
C LEU A 348 -26.33 0.52 -15.68
N GLN A 349 -26.29 0.24 -16.99
CA GLN A 349 -26.87 1.14 -18.01
C GLN A 349 -28.39 1.23 -17.87
N GLN A 350 -29.05 0.13 -17.49
CA GLN A 350 -30.50 0.14 -17.29
C GLN A 350 -30.90 0.92 -16.04
N VAL A 351 -30.09 0.91 -14.99
CA VAL A 351 -30.26 1.77 -13.81
C VAL A 351 -30.03 3.24 -14.19
N GLU A 352 -28.92 3.56 -14.88
CA GLU A 352 -28.60 4.93 -15.31
C GLU A 352 -29.66 5.53 -16.26
N SER A 353 -30.18 4.72 -17.18
CA SER A 353 -31.23 5.15 -18.12
C SER A 353 -32.65 5.17 -17.51
N GLY A 354 -32.80 4.82 -16.23
CA GLY A 354 -34.09 4.78 -15.53
C GLY A 354 -35.04 3.67 -15.99
N ARG A 355 -34.53 2.65 -16.70
CA ARG A 355 -35.30 1.45 -17.08
C ARG A 355 -35.48 0.49 -15.91
N LEU A 356 -34.55 0.52 -14.95
CA LEU A 356 -34.66 -0.13 -13.66
C LEU A 356 -34.85 0.93 -12.58
N ASP A 357 -35.52 0.55 -11.49
CA ASP A 357 -35.63 1.39 -10.30
C ASP A 357 -34.22 1.71 -9.77
N SER A 358 -33.95 2.98 -9.49
CA SER A 358 -32.71 3.43 -8.86
C SER A 358 -32.45 2.74 -7.51
N ASN A 359 -33.50 2.26 -6.85
CA ASN A 359 -33.39 1.51 -5.60
C ASN A 359 -33.05 0.03 -5.79
N ASP A 360 -33.07 -0.52 -7.00
CA ASP A 360 -32.78 -1.94 -7.23
C ASP A 360 -31.36 -2.32 -6.77
N LEU A 361 -30.38 -1.43 -6.98
CA LEU A 361 -29.01 -1.63 -6.51
C LEU A 361 -28.93 -1.71 -5.00
N ILE A 362 -29.66 -0.83 -4.31
CA ILE A 362 -29.76 -0.82 -2.84
C ILE A 362 -30.46 -2.08 -2.34
N ASN A 363 -31.52 -2.53 -3.04
CA ASN A 363 -32.28 -3.73 -2.70
C ASN A 363 -31.47 -5.02 -2.86
N ARG A 364 -30.48 -5.03 -3.75
CA ARG A 364 -29.55 -6.15 -3.94
C ARG A 364 -28.35 -6.09 -3.01
N THR A 365 -28.13 -4.97 -2.34
CA THR A 365 -27.02 -4.78 -1.42
C THR A 365 -27.46 -5.16 -0.01
N ARG A 366 -26.69 -6.02 0.65
CA ARG A 366 -26.92 -6.42 2.03
C ARG A 366 -25.65 -6.26 2.84
N LEU A 367 -25.73 -5.50 3.93
CA LEU A 367 -24.69 -5.46 4.97
C LEU A 367 -25.23 -6.19 6.20
N GLU A 368 -24.46 -7.11 6.72
CA GLU A 368 -24.73 -7.79 7.99
C GLU A 368 -23.51 -7.67 8.89
N LEU A 369 -23.67 -7.10 10.08
CA LEU A 369 -22.64 -7.02 11.11
C LEU A 369 -23.15 -7.68 12.39
N ASN A 370 -22.38 -8.60 12.94
CA ASN A 370 -22.66 -9.30 14.20
C ASN A 370 -21.65 -8.81 15.25
N PHE A 371 -22.16 -8.23 16.32
CA PHE A 371 -21.40 -7.67 17.43
C PHE A 371 -21.55 -8.59 18.64
N SER A 372 -20.45 -9.13 19.18
CA SER A 372 -20.50 -9.96 20.40
C SER A 372 -21.08 -9.21 21.59
N GLN A 373 -20.71 -7.94 21.73
CA GLN A 373 -21.30 -6.95 22.63
C GLN A 373 -21.28 -5.62 21.90
N LEU A 374 -22.26 -4.76 22.15
CA LEU A 374 -22.27 -3.41 21.58
C LEU A 374 -22.32 -2.42 22.74
N ASP A 375 -21.31 -1.58 22.86
CA ASP A 375 -21.24 -0.60 23.95
C ASP A 375 -22.43 0.39 23.85
N PRO A 376 -23.28 0.52 24.89
CA PRO A 376 -24.34 1.51 24.93
C PRO A 376 -23.85 2.94 24.67
N GLY A 377 -22.62 3.28 25.06
CA GLY A 377 -21.97 4.56 24.81
C GLY A 377 -21.80 4.86 23.32
N ILE A 378 -21.45 3.85 22.51
CA ILE A 378 -21.36 4.01 21.05
C ILE A 378 -22.74 4.35 20.47
N LEU A 379 -23.78 3.63 20.91
CA LEU A 379 -25.15 3.92 20.43
C LEU A 379 -25.58 5.33 20.77
N MET A 380 -25.32 5.79 22.00
CA MET A 380 -25.66 7.15 22.42
C MET A 380 -24.90 8.20 21.60
N MET A 381 -23.62 7.97 21.27
CA MET A 381 -22.85 8.87 20.39
C MET A 381 -23.44 8.97 18.99
N LEU A 382 -24.03 7.87 18.50
CA LEU A 382 -24.72 7.81 17.21
C LEU A 382 -26.18 8.28 17.30
N GLY A 383 -26.66 8.72 18.48
CA GLY A 383 -28.05 9.13 18.68
C GLY A 383 -29.07 7.98 18.65
N ILE A 384 -28.62 6.74 18.82
CA ILE A 384 -29.46 5.54 18.83
C ILE A 384 -29.84 5.20 20.28
N SER A 385 -31.12 4.91 20.51
CA SER A 385 -31.62 4.51 21.83
C SER A 385 -31.01 3.18 22.27
N THR A 386 -30.55 3.08 23.51
CA THR A 386 -30.03 1.81 24.07
C THR A 386 -31.14 0.75 24.26
N ALA A 387 -32.42 1.13 24.16
CA ALA A 387 -33.55 0.21 24.24
C ALA A 387 -33.65 -0.76 23.05
N VAL A 388 -32.95 -0.52 21.94
CA VAL A 388 -32.90 -1.46 20.81
C VAL A 388 -31.89 -2.61 21.03
N LEU A 389 -31.07 -2.53 22.08
CA LEU A 389 -30.22 -3.64 22.50
C LEU A 389 -31.06 -4.74 23.13
N ASN A 390 -30.71 -5.99 22.83
CA ASN A 390 -31.31 -7.15 23.45
C ASN A 390 -30.29 -7.83 24.39
N PRO A 391 -30.37 -7.63 25.71
CA PRO A 391 -29.39 -8.17 26.66
C PRO A 391 -29.43 -9.70 26.77
N ASP A 392 -30.52 -10.34 26.31
CA ASP A 392 -30.68 -11.80 26.34
C ASP A 392 -30.03 -12.50 25.13
N GLN A 393 -29.58 -11.73 24.13
CA GLN A 393 -28.89 -12.24 22.95
C GLN A 393 -27.37 -12.18 23.13
N ALA A 394 -26.71 -13.29 22.82
CA ALA A 394 -25.25 -13.41 22.84
C ALA A 394 -24.54 -12.52 21.80
N GLU A 395 -25.27 -12.07 20.77
CA GLU A 395 -24.78 -11.16 19.73
C GLU A 395 -25.87 -10.13 19.41
N GLN A 396 -25.44 -8.90 19.15
CA GLN A 396 -26.28 -7.85 18.57
C GLN A 396 -26.07 -7.84 17.07
N LYS A 397 -27.14 -7.77 16.29
CA LYS A 397 -27.09 -7.92 14.83
C LYS A 397 -27.57 -6.66 14.11
N LEU A 398 -26.69 -5.98 13.39
CA LEU A 398 -27.03 -4.87 12.50
C LEU A 398 -27.18 -5.39 11.07
N VAL A 399 -28.31 -5.10 10.45
CA VAL A 399 -28.60 -5.48 9.06
C VAL A 399 -29.02 -4.24 8.29
N PHE A 400 -28.37 -3.99 7.16
CA PHE A 400 -28.88 -3.12 6.11
C PHE A 400 -29.36 -3.99 4.95
N GLU A 401 -30.63 -3.89 4.60
CA GLU A 401 -31.24 -4.63 3.52
C GLU A 401 -32.41 -3.80 2.96
N ALA A 402 -32.52 -3.70 1.64
CA ALA A 402 -33.58 -2.94 0.96
C ALA A 402 -33.69 -1.46 1.39
N GLY A 403 -32.55 -0.82 1.67
CA GLY A 403 -32.50 0.59 2.06
C GLY A 403 -32.83 0.86 3.51
N GLU A 404 -33.14 -0.18 4.29
CA GLU A 404 -33.50 -0.05 5.70
C GLU A 404 -32.37 -0.58 6.59
N LEU A 405 -32.03 0.20 7.62
CA LEU A 405 -31.06 -0.20 8.64
C LEU A 405 -31.78 -0.66 9.91
N ARG A 406 -31.48 -1.88 10.36
CA ARG A 406 -32.12 -2.51 11.52
C ARG A 406 -31.08 -3.05 12.51
N LEU A 407 -31.28 -2.79 13.81
CA LEU A 407 -30.50 -3.40 14.90
C LEU A 407 -31.40 -4.37 15.68
N ASN A 408 -31.02 -5.65 15.72
CA ASN A 408 -31.80 -6.73 16.33
C ASN A 408 -33.24 -6.81 15.77
N GLY A 409 -33.42 -6.44 14.50
CA GLY A 409 -34.73 -6.37 13.84
C GLY A 409 -35.51 -5.07 14.07
N ASN A 410 -35.05 -4.17 14.94
CA ASN A 410 -35.66 -2.86 15.16
C ASN A 410 -35.13 -1.83 14.17
N HIS A 411 -36.00 -1.05 13.55
CA HIS A 411 -35.60 0.04 12.66
C HIS A 411 -34.81 1.11 13.40
N LEU A 412 -33.71 1.55 12.80
CA LEU A 412 -32.95 2.71 13.25
C LEU A 412 -33.50 3.99 12.58
N PRO A 413 -33.31 5.17 13.19
CA PRO A 413 -33.95 6.42 12.75
C PRO A 413 -33.35 7.06 11.48
N PHE A 414 -32.69 6.28 10.61
CA PHE A 414 -31.93 6.77 9.46
C PHE A 414 -32.50 6.28 8.14
#